data_AF-A0A7Y8K0Z0-F1
#
_entry.id   AF-A0A7Y8K0Z0-F1
#
_cell.length_a   1.000
_cell.length_b   1.000
_cell.length_c   1.000
_cell.angle_alpha   90.00
_cell.angle_beta   90.00
_cell.angle_gamma   90.00
#
_symmetry.space_group_name_H-M   'P 1'
#
loop_
_entity.id
_entity.type
_entity.pdbx_description
1 polymer ?
#
loop_
_entity_poly.entity_id
_entity_poly.type
_entity_poly.pdbx_seq_one_letter_code
_entity_poly.pdbx_strand_id
1 'polypeptide(L)'
;MRVQAMTAAAVLALTAAACSPAEEKAPAPAEAPLTGRAAIYAAGEKDAEAFVRALYANAAAPLANDPAAAAISPGRDPLYSRTLNALIGVDFREAQSRNEVTYLNYDPICACQDADGFALTALKMTPDGDKAIAEVTFTNHGQTHQQTLKLVKEGPMWRIADVIDAKGKSLHDALMAIAEKAEG
;
A
#
# COMPACT_ATOMS: atom_id res chain seq x y z
N MET A 1 67.10 31.16 58.99
CA MET A 1 66.99 29.88 58.24
C MET A 1 65.52 29.50 58.22
N ARG A 2 64.84 29.71 57.10
CA ARG A 2 64.59 28.74 56.02
C ARG A 2 63.29 27.92 56.25
N VAL A 3 62.30 28.23 55.41
CA VAL A 3 61.56 27.30 54.53
C VAL A 3 60.44 26.43 55.14
N GLN A 4 59.18 26.79 54.75
CA GLN A 4 58.09 25.96 54.15
C GLN A 4 57.60 24.68 54.87
N ALA A 5 56.37 24.18 54.74
CA ALA A 5 55.13 24.56 54.04
C ALA A 5 54.00 23.55 54.42
N MET A 6 52.80 23.80 53.86
CA MET A 6 51.68 22.85 53.58
C MET A 6 50.82 22.44 54.80
N THR A 7 49.50 22.28 54.78
CA THR A 7 48.37 22.39 53.83
C THR A 7 47.11 22.04 54.66
N ALA A 8 45.94 22.66 54.46
CA ALA A 8 44.63 21.97 54.55
C ALA A 8 43.44 22.87 54.15
N ALA A 9 42.83 22.49 53.02
CA ALA A 9 41.43 22.52 52.63
C ALA A 9 40.52 23.73 52.99
N ALA A 10 40.21 24.52 51.96
CA ALA A 10 39.03 25.37 51.92
C ALA A 10 37.80 24.55 51.43
N VAL A 11 36.69 24.65 52.17
CA VAL A 11 35.36 24.23 51.70
C VAL A 11 34.58 25.50 51.38
N LEU A 12 34.27 25.71 50.10
CA LEU A 12 33.37 26.76 49.63
C LEU A 12 32.36 26.12 48.69
N ALA A 13 31.12 26.05 49.16
CA ALA A 13 29.97 25.63 48.40
C ALA A 13 29.65 26.67 47.32
N LEU A 14 29.70 26.27 46.05
CA LEU A 14 29.14 27.06 44.95
C LEU A 14 27.74 26.54 44.62
N THR A 15 26.74 27.37 44.86
CA THR A 15 25.39 27.24 44.31
C THR A 15 25.43 27.56 42.81
N ALA A 16 25.32 26.54 41.96
CA ALA A 16 25.17 26.74 40.53
C ALA A 16 23.71 27.06 40.18
N ALA A 17 23.43 28.33 39.88
CA ALA A 17 22.27 28.69 39.06
C ALA A 17 22.64 28.41 37.60
N ALA A 18 22.22 27.25 37.08
CA ALA A 18 22.38 26.91 35.68
C ALA A 18 21.14 27.36 34.90
N CYS A 19 21.23 28.51 34.23
CA CYS A 19 20.38 28.82 33.08
C CYS A 19 20.93 28.04 31.87
N SER A 20 20.27 26.96 31.47
CA SER A 20 20.52 26.36 30.16
C SER A 20 19.94 27.25 29.06
N PRO A 21 20.64 27.51 27.94
CA PRO A 21 20.00 28.09 26.78
C PRO A 21 18.94 27.11 26.25
N ALA A 22 17.78 27.65 25.88
CA ALA A 22 16.76 26.89 25.18
C ALA A 22 17.37 26.32 23.90
N GLU A 23 17.53 25.00 23.87
CA GLU A 23 17.92 24.26 22.68
C GLU A 23 16.77 24.44 21.68
N GLU A 24 17.00 25.29 20.68
CA GLU A 24 16.12 25.45 19.54
C GLU A 24 16.02 24.09 18.86
N LYS A 25 14.93 23.38 19.14
CA LYS A 25 14.64 22.05 18.63
C LYS A 25 14.67 22.13 17.10
N ALA A 26 15.77 21.68 16.52
CA ALA A 26 15.90 21.53 15.07
C ALA A 26 14.64 20.81 14.55
N PRO A 27 14.03 21.29 13.45
CA PRO A 27 12.89 20.62 12.86
C PRO A 27 13.30 19.16 12.60
N ALA A 28 12.44 18.22 13.03
CA ALA A 28 12.67 16.81 12.76
C ALA A 28 12.94 16.63 11.26
N PRO A 29 13.91 15.78 10.86
CA PRO A 29 14.16 15.52 9.46
C PRO A 29 12.84 15.13 8.78
N ALA A 30 12.50 15.80 7.69
CA ALA A 30 11.32 15.47 6.91
C ALA A 30 11.40 13.99 6.53
N GLU A 31 10.41 13.20 6.98
CA GLU A 31 10.31 11.80 6.62
C GLU A 31 10.30 11.68 5.10
N ALA A 32 11.13 10.77 4.56
CA ALA A 32 11.17 10.54 3.13
C ALA A 32 9.77 10.16 2.61
N PRO A 33 9.38 10.59 1.40
CA PRO A 33 8.08 10.23 0.85
C PRO A 33 7.88 8.71 0.83
N LEU A 34 6.72 8.25 1.30
CA LEU A 34 6.36 6.83 1.18
C LEU A 34 6.30 6.44 -0.30
N THR A 35 6.74 5.22 -0.61
CA THR A 35 6.67 4.61 -1.93
C THR A 35 6.07 3.21 -1.82
N GLY A 36 5.80 2.58 -2.96
CA GLY A 36 5.34 1.19 -2.97
C GLY A 36 3.97 1.00 -2.29
N ARG A 37 3.79 -0.18 -1.71
CA ARG A 37 2.61 -0.55 -0.92
C ARG A 37 2.37 0.37 0.27
N ALA A 38 3.42 0.87 0.92
CA ALA A 38 3.27 1.78 2.06
C ALA A 38 2.54 3.08 1.66
N ALA A 39 2.87 3.64 0.48
CA ALA A 39 2.17 4.80 -0.05
C ALA A 39 0.70 4.50 -0.35
N ILE A 40 0.42 3.33 -0.94
CA ILE A 40 -0.96 2.91 -1.25
C ILE A 40 -1.78 2.73 0.03
N TYR A 41 -1.22 2.12 1.07
CA TYR A 41 -1.93 1.92 2.32
C TYR A 41 -2.22 3.24 3.03
N ALA A 42 -1.24 4.14 3.13
CA ALA A 42 -1.45 5.47 3.70
C ALA A 42 -2.52 6.27 2.92
N ALA A 43 -2.55 6.14 1.59
CA ALA A 43 -3.58 6.76 0.77
C ALA A 43 -4.97 6.11 0.98
N GLY A 44 -5.00 4.79 1.20
CA GLY A 44 -6.19 4.02 1.54
C GLY A 44 -6.84 4.40 2.86
N GLU A 45 -6.07 4.89 3.85
CA GLU A 45 -6.61 5.43 5.11
C GLU A 45 -7.26 6.80 4.93
N LYS A 46 -6.79 7.56 3.93
CA LYS A 46 -7.22 8.93 3.69
C LYS A 46 -8.60 8.97 3.02
N ASP A 47 -8.68 8.51 1.78
CA ASP A 47 -9.92 8.54 0.98
C ASP A 47 -9.81 7.63 -0.27
N ALA A 48 -10.95 7.37 -0.91
CA ALA A 48 -11.04 6.43 -2.04
C ALA A 48 -10.29 6.91 -3.28
N GLU A 49 -10.27 8.21 -3.55
CA GLU A 49 -9.60 8.74 -4.75
C GLU A 49 -8.08 8.69 -4.56
N ALA A 50 -7.59 9.11 -3.39
CA ALA A 50 -6.19 9.01 -3.03
C ALA A 50 -5.69 7.57 -3.14
N PHE A 51 -6.46 6.60 -2.64
CA PHE A 51 -6.18 5.18 -2.76
C PHE A 51 -5.98 4.74 -4.22
N VAL A 52 -6.94 5.05 -5.12
CA VAL A 52 -6.85 4.66 -6.53
C VAL A 52 -5.67 5.35 -7.23
N ARG A 53 -5.43 6.63 -6.94
CA ARG A 53 -4.28 7.35 -7.51
C ARG A 53 -2.95 6.73 -7.08
N ALA A 54 -2.81 6.38 -5.81
CA ALA A 54 -1.61 5.71 -5.32
C ALA A 54 -1.44 4.32 -5.94
N LEU A 55 -2.53 3.56 -6.09
CA LEU A 55 -2.56 2.26 -6.74
C LEU A 55 -2.01 2.33 -8.18
N TYR A 56 -2.53 3.25 -8.99
CA TYR A 56 -2.12 3.41 -10.39
C TYR A 56 -0.75 4.10 -10.53
N ALA A 57 -0.36 4.97 -9.61
CA ALA A 57 1.01 5.51 -9.57
C ALA A 57 2.03 4.40 -9.29
N ASN A 58 1.65 3.40 -8.49
CA ASN A 58 2.50 2.26 -8.19
C ASN A 58 2.53 1.22 -9.32
N ALA A 59 1.43 1.01 -10.04
CA ALA A 59 1.43 0.20 -11.27
C ALA A 59 2.37 0.76 -12.35
N ALA A 60 2.61 2.08 -12.36
CA ALA A 60 3.60 2.73 -13.22
C ALA A 60 5.06 2.48 -12.80
N ALA A 61 5.29 1.88 -11.63
CA ALA A 61 6.61 1.62 -11.07
C ALA A 61 6.88 0.11 -11.03
N PRO A 62 8.15 -0.35 -11.15
CA PRO A 62 8.47 -1.76 -10.98
C PRO A 62 8.16 -2.24 -9.55
N LEU A 63 7.01 -2.89 -9.37
CA LEU A 63 6.61 -3.58 -8.13
C LEU A 63 7.64 -4.62 -7.67
N ALA A 64 8.44 -5.15 -8.61
CA ALA A 64 9.52 -6.10 -8.36
C ALA A 64 10.58 -5.59 -7.36
N ASN A 65 10.65 -4.27 -7.13
CA ASN A 65 11.58 -3.66 -6.19
C ASN A 65 10.93 -3.29 -4.83
N ASP A 66 9.67 -3.67 -4.59
CA ASP A 66 8.98 -3.44 -3.32
C ASP A 66 9.02 -4.69 -2.43
N PRO A 67 9.84 -4.71 -1.36
CA PRO A 67 9.93 -5.86 -0.46
C PRO A 67 8.61 -6.16 0.26
N ALA A 68 7.78 -5.14 0.48
CA ALA A 68 6.47 -5.31 1.12
C ALA A 68 5.50 -6.02 0.18
N ALA A 69 5.60 -5.81 -1.15
CA ALA A 69 4.82 -6.54 -2.13
C ALA A 69 5.28 -8.02 -2.23
N ALA A 70 6.59 -8.26 -2.23
CA ALA A 70 7.16 -9.60 -2.40
C ALA A 70 6.83 -10.58 -1.26
N ALA A 71 6.56 -10.08 -0.06
CA ALA A 71 6.27 -10.91 1.12
C ALA A 71 4.78 -11.29 1.26
N ILE A 72 3.89 -10.76 0.42
CA ILE A 72 2.46 -10.97 0.55
C ILE A 72 2.07 -12.32 -0.04
N SER A 73 1.51 -13.21 0.78
CA SER A 73 0.91 -14.44 0.30
C SER A 73 -0.40 -14.18 -0.46
N PRO A 74 -0.73 -14.97 -1.50
CA PRO A 74 -2.01 -14.86 -2.18
C PRO A 74 -3.20 -14.90 -1.21
N GLY A 75 -4.17 -14.03 -1.43
CA GLY A 75 -5.35 -13.89 -0.57
C GLY A 75 -5.07 -13.25 0.80
N ARG A 76 -3.93 -12.59 0.97
CA ARG A 76 -3.55 -11.88 2.21
C ARG A 76 -3.16 -10.43 1.95
N ASP A 77 -3.44 -9.91 0.77
CA ASP A 77 -3.00 -8.57 0.36
C ASP A 77 -3.94 -7.50 0.94
N PRO A 78 -3.45 -6.55 1.76
CA PRO A 78 -4.26 -5.48 2.30
C PRO A 78 -4.93 -4.57 1.25
N LEU A 79 -4.52 -4.62 -0.03
CA LEU A 79 -5.20 -3.91 -1.12
C LEU A 79 -6.61 -4.41 -1.39
N TYR A 80 -6.85 -5.72 -1.24
CA TYR A 80 -8.13 -6.33 -1.56
C TYR A 80 -9.04 -6.39 -0.32
N SER A 81 -10.35 -6.32 -0.56
CA SER A 81 -11.37 -6.57 0.46
C SER A 81 -11.18 -7.95 1.09
N ARG A 82 -11.72 -8.17 2.29
CA ARG A 82 -11.66 -9.51 2.93
C ARG A 82 -12.25 -10.59 2.04
N THR A 83 -13.39 -10.29 1.40
CA THR A 83 -14.07 -11.22 0.49
C THR A 83 -13.19 -11.53 -0.71
N LEU A 84 -12.71 -10.52 -1.44
CA LEU A 84 -11.89 -10.76 -2.63
C LEU A 84 -10.58 -11.49 -2.30
N ASN A 85 -9.96 -11.17 -1.16
CA ASN A 85 -8.80 -11.92 -0.66
C ASN A 85 -9.12 -13.41 -0.42
N ALA A 86 -10.27 -13.72 0.18
CA ALA A 86 -10.66 -15.12 0.39
C ALA A 86 -10.75 -15.87 -0.94
N LEU A 87 -11.32 -15.25 -1.97
CA LEU A 87 -11.47 -15.83 -3.30
C LEU A 87 -10.14 -16.03 -4.02
N ILE A 88 -9.25 -15.04 -3.98
CA ILE A 88 -7.87 -15.18 -4.48
C ILE A 88 -7.18 -16.34 -3.75
N GLY A 89 -7.35 -16.44 -2.43
CA GLY A 89 -6.80 -17.55 -1.66
C GLY A 89 -7.31 -18.92 -2.12
N VAL A 90 -8.60 -19.03 -2.50
CA VAL A 90 -9.18 -20.29 -3.02
C VAL A 90 -8.59 -20.63 -4.38
N ASP A 91 -8.55 -19.69 -5.33
CA ASP A 91 -7.97 -19.88 -6.67
C ASP A 91 -6.54 -20.46 -6.59
N PHE A 92 -5.69 -19.89 -5.73
CA PHE A 92 -4.33 -20.37 -5.53
C PHE A 92 -4.25 -21.76 -4.90
N ARG A 93 -5.09 -22.07 -3.91
CA ARG A 93 -5.10 -23.41 -3.29
C ARG A 93 -5.59 -24.47 -4.27
N GLU A 94 -6.64 -24.18 -5.04
CA GLU A 94 -7.20 -25.11 -6.01
C GLU A 94 -6.20 -25.43 -7.12
N ALA A 95 -5.62 -24.38 -7.72
CA ALA A 95 -4.59 -24.55 -8.75
C ALA A 95 -3.40 -25.36 -8.24
N GLN A 96 -2.93 -25.09 -7.01
CA GLN A 96 -1.85 -25.85 -6.39
C GLN A 96 -2.24 -27.33 -6.19
N SER A 97 -3.45 -27.61 -5.72
CA SER A 97 -3.91 -28.99 -5.47
C SER A 97 -3.99 -29.83 -6.76
N ARG A 98 -4.19 -29.18 -7.91
CA ARG A 98 -4.33 -29.80 -9.23
C ARG A 98 -3.06 -29.71 -10.08
N ASN A 99 -2.01 -29.05 -9.56
CA ASN A 99 -0.79 -28.74 -10.30
C ASN A 99 -1.08 -27.96 -11.61
N GLU A 100 -2.01 -27.01 -11.53
CA GLU A 100 -2.45 -26.13 -12.61
C GLU A 100 -1.97 -24.69 -12.38
N VAL A 101 -2.08 -23.86 -13.42
CA VAL A 101 -1.85 -22.41 -13.31
C VAL A 101 -3.08 -21.75 -12.69
N THR A 102 -2.88 -20.81 -11.78
CA THR A 102 -3.96 -20.00 -11.19
C THR A 102 -4.76 -19.26 -12.25
N TYR A 103 -6.05 -19.03 -11.99
CA TYR A 103 -6.84 -18.14 -12.83
C TYR A 103 -6.30 -16.71 -12.75
N LEU A 104 -6.04 -16.21 -11.54
CA LEU A 104 -5.36 -14.94 -11.33
C LEU A 104 -3.86 -15.16 -11.41
N ASN A 105 -3.33 -15.10 -12.64
CA ASN A 105 -1.91 -15.28 -12.95
C ASN A 105 -1.24 -14.02 -13.52
N TYR A 106 -1.87 -12.86 -13.37
CA TYR A 106 -1.42 -11.54 -13.82
C TYR A 106 -1.83 -10.47 -12.78
N ASP A 107 -1.31 -9.25 -12.89
CA ASP A 107 -1.73 -8.13 -12.03
C ASP A 107 -3.08 -7.56 -12.55
N PRO A 108 -4.17 -7.65 -11.77
CA PRO A 108 -5.48 -7.20 -12.22
C PRO A 108 -5.60 -5.68 -12.33
N ILE A 109 -4.71 -4.89 -11.71
CA ILE A 109 -4.75 -3.42 -11.70
C ILE A 109 -4.31 -2.83 -13.03
N CYS A 110 -3.30 -3.43 -13.66
CA CYS A 110 -2.83 -3.06 -15.00
C CYS A 110 -3.32 -4.02 -16.09
N ALA A 111 -3.98 -5.12 -15.71
CA ALA A 111 -4.31 -6.26 -16.56
C ALA A 111 -3.09 -6.80 -17.32
N CYS A 112 -1.95 -6.94 -16.62
CA CYS A 112 -0.66 -7.16 -17.25
C CYS A 112 0.28 -8.09 -16.47
N GLN A 113 1.26 -8.67 -17.17
CA GLN A 113 2.43 -9.32 -16.56
C GLN A 113 3.55 -8.30 -16.30
N ASP A 114 3.66 -7.33 -17.20
CA ASP A 114 4.62 -6.24 -17.19
C ASP A 114 3.94 -4.91 -17.56
N ALA A 115 4.33 -3.84 -16.86
CA ALA A 115 3.71 -2.52 -16.97
C ALA A 115 4.60 -1.53 -17.73
N ASP A 116 4.98 -1.86 -18.97
CA ASP A 116 5.83 -0.98 -19.78
C ASP A 116 5.05 0.20 -20.37
N GLY A 117 5.61 1.41 -20.27
CA GLY A 117 4.96 2.64 -20.72
C GLY A 117 3.62 2.93 -20.02
N PHE A 118 3.46 2.44 -18.78
CA PHE A 118 2.20 2.60 -18.05
C PHE A 118 1.94 4.05 -17.64
N ALA A 119 0.73 4.55 -17.90
CA ALA A 119 0.29 5.86 -17.41
C ALA A 119 -1.21 5.92 -17.19
N LEU A 120 -1.65 6.38 -16.02
CA LEU A 120 -3.05 6.74 -15.78
C LEU A 120 -3.40 8.00 -16.57
N THR A 121 -4.39 7.93 -17.45
CA THR A 121 -4.79 9.05 -18.32
C THR A 121 -6.11 9.68 -17.89
N ALA A 122 -7.01 8.92 -17.27
CA ALA A 122 -8.24 9.46 -16.68
C ALA A 122 -8.66 8.65 -15.46
N LEU A 123 -9.25 9.36 -14.48
CA LEU A 123 -9.88 8.79 -13.31
C LEU A 123 -11.18 9.55 -13.05
N LYS A 124 -12.29 8.82 -12.96
CA LYS A 124 -13.58 9.35 -12.52
C LYS A 124 -14.08 8.55 -11.33
N MET A 125 -14.42 9.26 -10.25
CA MET A 125 -14.92 8.67 -9.01
C MET A 125 -16.42 8.87 -8.89
N THR A 126 -17.13 7.83 -8.46
CA THR A 126 -18.53 7.88 -8.05
C THR A 126 -18.65 7.33 -6.62
N PRO A 127 -18.66 8.21 -5.59
CA PRO A 127 -18.76 7.78 -4.20
C PRO A 127 -20.18 7.31 -3.85
N ASP A 128 -20.28 6.35 -2.93
CA ASP A 128 -21.52 5.79 -2.39
C ASP A 128 -21.31 5.35 -0.93
N GLY A 129 -21.24 6.32 -0.01
CA GLY A 129 -21.06 6.04 1.42
C GLY A 129 -19.74 5.32 1.74
N ASP A 130 -19.85 4.06 2.19
CA ASP A 130 -18.70 3.17 2.45
C ASP A 130 -18.24 2.41 1.20
N LYS A 131 -18.75 2.76 0.03
CA LYS A 131 -18.38 2.24 -1.27
C LYS A 131 -18.00 3.37 -2.21
N ALA A 132 -17.29 3.03 -3.28
CA ALA A 132 -17.06 3.92 -4.39
C ALA A 132 -16.83 3.11 -5.67
N ILE A 133 -17.13 3.72 -6.81
CA ILE A 133 -16.78 3.21 -8.13
C ILE A 133 -15.70 4.12 -8.71
N ALA A 134 -14.60 3.54 -9.19
CA ALA A 134 -13.56 4.24 -9.91
C ALA A 134 -13.54 3.76 -11.36
N GLU A 135 -13.90 4.64 -12.30
CA GLU A 135 -13.72 4.41 -13.73
C GLU A 135 -12.33 4.93 -14.11
N VAL A 136 -11.46 4.02 -14.55
CA VAL A 136 -10.05 4.30 -14.83
C VAL A 136 -9.74 4.05 -16.29
N THR A 137 -9.02 4.99 -16.88
CA THR A 137 -8.41 4.85 -18.20
C THR A 137 -6.92 5.01 -18.05
N PHE A 138 -6.16 4.09 -18.62
CA PHE A 138 -4.69 4.12 -18.60
C PHE A 138 -4.11 3.63 -19.91
N THR A 139 -2.85 3.95 -20.16
CA THR A 139 -2.07 3.33 -21.22
C THR A 139 -1.16 2.26 -20.65
N ASN A 140 -0.97 1.17 -21.37
CA ASN A 140 0.04 0.14 -21.10
C ASN A 140 0.51 -0.44 -22.44
N HIS A 141 1.82 -0.61 -22.66
CA HIS A 141 2.39 -1.02 -23.95
C HIS A 141 1.87 -0.18 -25.14
N GLY A 142 1.64 1.12 -24.92
CA GLY A 142 1.07 2.04 -25.92
C GLY A 142 -0.41 1.83 -26.26
N GLN A 143 -1.09 0.87 -25.62
CA GLN A 143 -2.53 0.61 -25.79
C GLN A 143 -3.33 1.30 -24.70
N THR A 144 -4.52 1.81 -25.04
CA THR A 144 -5.45 2.37 -24.06
C THR A 144 -6.34 1.27 -23.50
N HIS A 145 -6.40 1.21 -22.18
CA HIS A 145 -7.23 0.28 -21.41
C HIS A 145 -8.25 1.06 -20.58
N GLN A 146 -9.39 0.42 -20.34
CA GLN A 146 -10.42 0.91 -19.43
C GLN A 146 -10.77 -0.21 -18.45
N GLN A 147 -10.89 0.14 -17.18
CA GLN A 147 -11.37 -0.74 -16.14
C GLN A 147 -12.28 0.02 -15.18
N THR A 148 -13.10 -0.72 -14.45
CA THR A 148 -13.86 -0.19 -13.32
C THR A 148 -13.44 -0.91 -12.05
N LEU A 149 -13.03 -0.16 -11.03
CA LEU A 149 -12.81 -0.70 -9.69
C LEU A 149 -14.08 -0.47 -8.86
N LYS A 150 -14.59 -1.53 -8.23
CA LYS A 150 -15.50 -1.37 -7.10
C LYS A 150 -14.66 -1.33 -5.83
N LEU A 151 -14.90 -0.33 -5.00
CA LEU A 151 -14.17 -0.09 -3.77
C LEU A 151 -15.11 -0.21 -2.58
N VAL A 152 -14.56 -0.65 -1.45
CA VAL A 152 -15.26 -0.71 -0.16
C VAL A 152 -14.34 -0.22 0.94
N LYS A 153 -14.90 0.49 1.92
CA LYS A 153 -14.21 0.90 3.14
C LYS A 153 -14.37 -0.18 4.20
N GLU A 154 -13.27 -0.84 4.55
CA GLU A 154 -13.22 -1.83 5.63
C GLU A 154 -12.34 -1.32 6.78
N GLY A 155 -12.99 -0.89 7.86
CA GLY A 155 -12.29 -0.22 8.96
C GLY A 155 -11.75 1.14 8.48
N PRO A 156 -10.48 1.49 8.76
CA PRO A 156 -9.91 2.74 8.29
C PRO A 156 -9.58 2.71 6.78
N MET A 157 -9.49 1.53 6.18
CA MET A 157 -8.89 1.33 4.86
C MET A 157 -9.91 1.20 3.73
N TRP A 158 -9.70 1.95 2.65
CA TRP A 158 -10.27 1.64 1.34
C TRP A 158 -9.58 0.42 0.71
N ARG A 159 -10.39 -0.44 0.08
CA ARG A 159 -9.96 -1.70 -0.52
C ARG A 159 -10.67 -1.96 -1.82
N ILE A 160 -10.05 -2.75 -2.68
CA ILE A 160 -10.64 -3.22 -3.94
C ILE A 160 -11.57 -4.40 -3.63
N ALA A 161 -12.85 -4.22 -3.94
CA ALA A 161 -13.88 -5.26 -3.86
C ALA A 161 -14.01 -6.04 -5.17
N ASP A 162 -13.77 -5.38 -6.31
CA ASP A 162 -13.88 -5.98 -7.63
C ASP A 162 -13.06 -5.18 -8.66
N VAL A 163 -12.63 -5.87 -9.71
CA VAL A 163 -12.01 -5.29 -10.91
C VAL A 163 -12.82 -5.76 -12.11
N ILE A 164 -13.36 -4.82 -12.88
CA ILE A 164 -14.19 -5.09 -14.04
C ILE A 164 -13.47 -4.60 -15.29
N ASP A 165 -13.28 -5.49 -16.26
CA ASP A 165 -12.65 -5.14 -17.54
C ASP A 165 -13.58 -4.32 -18.45
N ALA A 166 -13.06 -3.81 -19.57
CA ALA A 166 -13.83 -3.06 -20.56
C ALA A 166 -14.99 -3.85 -21.19
N LYS A 167 -15.02 -5.18 -21.03
CA LYS A 167 -16.09 -6.07 -21.52
C LYS A 167 -17.13 -6.38 -20.44
N GLY A 168 -16.99 -5.81 -19.24
CA GLY A 168 -17.89 -6.03 -18.11
C GLY A 168 -17.60 -7.31 -17.34
N LYS A 169 -16.46 -7.98 -17.55
CA LYS A 169 -16.10 -9.19 -16.79
C LYS A 169 -15.56 -8.81 -15.42
N SER A 170 -16.23 -9.30 -14.38
CA SER A 170 -15.84 -9.14 -12.98
C SER A 170 -14.81 -10.19 -12.56
N LEU A 171 -13.70 -9.74 -11.97
CA LEU A 171 -12.73 -10.63 -11.32
C LEU A 171 -13.34 -11.35 -10.12
N HIS A 172 -14.12 -10.62 -9.31
CA HIS A 172 -14.81 -11.21 -8.16
C HIS A 172 -15.68 -12.39 -8.59
N ASP A 173 -16.53 -12.21 -9.60
CA ASP A 173 -17.47 -13.25 -10.05
C ASP A 173 -16.73 -14.45 -10.67
N ALA A 174 -15.63 -14.19 -11.39
CA ALA A 174 -14.81 -15.26 -11.95
C ALA A 174 -14.17 -16.12 -10.84
N LEU A 175 -13.64 -15.50 -9.79
CA LEU A 175 -13.05 -16.22 -8.66
C LEU A 175 -14.13 -16.90 -7.79
N MET A 176 -15.32 -16.28 -7.68
CA MET A 176 -16.46 -16.88 -6.99
C MET A 176 -16.88 -18.18 -7.66
N ALA A 177 -16.98 -18.20 -8.99
CA ALA A 177 -17.32 -19.41 -9.75
C ALA A 177 -16.27 -20.53 -9.62
N ILE A 178 -15.02 -20.20 -9.30
CA ILE A 178 -13.98 -21.18 -8.96
C ILE A 178 -14.20 -21.72 -7.55
N ALA A 179 -14.47 -20.83 -6.58
CA ALA A 179 -14.71 -21.22 -5.20
C ALA A 179 -15.94 -22.13 -5.05
N GLU A 180 -17.04 -21.82 -5.73
CA GLU A 180 -18.26 -22.66 -5.72
C GLU A 180 -18.00 -24.08 -6.24
N LYS A 181 -17.12 -24.23 -7.25
CA LYS A 181 -16.73 -25.54 -7.78
C LYS A 181 -15.76 -26.30 -6.88
N ALA A 182 -15.08 -25.62 -5.97
CA ALA A 182 -14.18 -26.24 -5.00
C ALA A 182 -14.93 -26.83 -3.80
N GLU A 183 -16.14 -26.32 -3.51
CA GLU A 183 -16.99 -26.78 -2.41
C GLU A 183 -17.88 -27.97 -2.77
N GLY A 184 -18.08 -28.24 -4.07
CA GLY A 184 -18.91 -29.34 -4.59
C GLY A 184 -18.14 -30.60 -4.94
#